data_AF-A0AAW2KM00-F1
#
_entry.id   AF-A0AAW2KM00-F1
#
_cell.length_a   1.000
_cell.length_b   1.000
_cell.length_c   1.000
_cell.angle_alpha   90.00
_cell.angle_beta   90.00
_cell.angle_gamma   90.00
#
_symmetry.space_group_name_H-M   'P 1'
#
loop_
_entity.id
_entity.type
_entity.pdbx_description
1 polymer ?
#
loop_
_entity_poly.entity_id
_entity_poly.type
_entity_poly.pdbx_seq_one_letter_code
_entity_poly.pdbx_strand_id
1 'polypeptide(L)'
;MAESDNDSGGHSNSNASSREQDRFLPIANVSRIMKKALPANAKISKDAKETVQECVSEFISFVTGEASDKCQGRRGRLLMEMICFGP
;
A
#
# COMPACT_ATOMS: atom_id res chain seq x y z
N MET A 1 3.88 44.31 30.99
CA MET A 1 4.83 43.17 30.97
C MET A 1 4.17 42.06 30.18
N ALA A 2 4.97 41.37 29.38
CA ALA A 2 4.64 40.78 28.09
C ALA A 2 3.61 39.63 28.06
N GLU A 3 2.93 39.53 26.92
CA GLU A 3 2.23 38.34 26.42
C GLU A 3 3.20 37.18 26.20
N SER A 4 2.71 35.94 26.30
CA SER A 4 3.31 34.78 25.63
C SER A 4 2.27 33.67 25.48
N ASP A 5 1.68 33.62 24.29
CA ASP A 5 1.09 32.43 23.68
C ASP A 5 2.11 31.30 23.58
N ASN A 6 1.68 30.06 23.82
CA ASN A 6 2.44 28.88 23.42
C ASN A 6 1.52 27.87 22.75
N ASP A 7 1.40 28.01 21.43
CA ASP A 7 0.78 27.07 20.51
C ASP A 7 1.53 25.73 20.56
N SER A 8 0.86 24.69 21.04
CA SER A 8 1.36 23.31 20.97
C SER A 8 0.81 22.63 19.71
N GLY A 9 1.27 23.09 18.54
CA GLY A 9 0.96 22.51 17.23
C GLY A 9 1.94 21.41 16.82
N GLY A 10 1.52 20.15 16.99
CA GLY A 10 2.31 18.95 16.71
C GLY A 10 2.84 18.83 15.27
N HIS A 11 4.13 18.51 15.16
CA HIS A 11 4.79 18.20 13.90
C HIS A 11 5.70 16.98 14.07
N SER A 12 5.15 15.76 14.06
CA SER A 12 5.90 14.51 13.91
C SER A 12 4.98 13.33 13.57
N ASN A 13 4.34 13.33 12.39
CA ASN A 13 3.69 12.11 11.87
C ASN A 13 3.78 11.93 10.34
N SER A 14 4.51 12.78 9.63
CA SER A 14 4.60 12.78 8.16
C SER A 14 5.52 11.68 7.59
N ASN A 15 6.27 10.97 8.41
CA ASN A 15 7.23 9.95 7.97
C ASN A 15 6.71 8.50 8.12
N ALA A 16 5.62 8.30 8.85
CA ALA A 16 4.99 6.99 9.00
C ALA A 16 4.04 6.68 7.84
N SER A 17 3.27 7.68 7.41
CA SER A 17 2.31 7.56 6.29
C SER A 17 3.00 7.32 4.95
N SER A 18 4.18 7.89 4.72
CA SER A 18 4.96 7.68 3.49
C SER A 18 5.47 6.24 3.36
N ARG A 19 5.97 5.65 4.45
CA ARG A 19 6.46 4.26 4.46
C ARG A 19 5.36 3.22 4.27
N GLU A 20 4.15 3.54 4.71
CA GLU A 20 3.01 2.66 4.58
C GLU A 20 2.47 2.63 3.15
N GLN A 21 2.57 3.76 2.43
CA GLN A 21 2.21 3.84 1.02
C GLN A 21 3.15 3.06 0.09
N ASP A 22 4.41 2.85 0.46
CA ASP A 22 5.36 2.03 -0.34
C ASP A 22 4.94 0.55 -0.43
N ARG A 23 4.12 0.07 0.51
CA ARG A 23 3.62 -1.33 0.53
C ARG A 23 2.35 -1.54 -0.30
N PHE A 24 1.73 -0.46 -0.75
CA PHE A 24 0.48 -0.50 -1.50
C PHE A 24 0.68 -0.03 -2.93
N LEU A 25 -0.04 -0.65 -3.87
CA LEU A 25 -0.10 -0.12 -5.23
C LEU A 25 -0.78 1.25 -5.22
N PRO A 26 -0.38 2.20 -6.07
CA PRO A 26 -1.06 3.48 -6.17
C PRO A 26 -2.56 3.31 -6.40
N ILE A 27 -3.39 3.96 -5.57
CA ILE A 27 -4.86 3.82 -5.58
C ILE A 27 -5.48 4.14 -6.95
N ALA A 28 -4.83 5.02 -7.74
CA ALA A 28 -5.23 5.36 -9.10
C ALA A 28 -5.14 4.15 -10.04
N ASN A 29 -4.12 3.31 -9.87
CA ASN A 29 -3.93 2.10 -10.68
C ASN A 29 -4.98 1.06 -10.32
N VAL A 30 -5.24 0.85 -9.02
CA VAL A 30 -6.31 -0.02 -8.51
C VAL A 30 -7.67 0.44 -9.06
N SER A 31 -8.00 1.72 -8.92
CA SER A 31 -9.26 2.28 -9.41
C SER A 31 -9.41 2.15 -10.93
N ARG A 32 -8.34 2.28 -11.71
CA ARG A 32 -8.38 2.13 -13.18
C ARG A 32 -8.71 0.69 -13.56
N ILE A 33 -8.15 -0.29 -12.87
CA ILE A 33 -8.40 -1.71 -13.14
C ILE A 33 -9.81 -2.09 -12.69
N MET A 34 -10.23 -1.70 -11.48
CA MET A 34 -11.59 -1.96 -11.00
C MET A 34 -12.65 -1.41 -11.97
N LYS A 35 -12.45 -0.21 -12.53
CA LYS A 35 -13.37 0.37 -13.52
C LYS A 35 -13.48 -0.42 -14.82
N LYS A 36 -12.47 -1.20 -15.23
CA LYS A 36 -12.54 -2.02 -16.46
C LYS A 36 -13.59 -3.13 -16.34
N ALA A 37 -13.90 -3.57 -15.12
CA ALA A 37 -14.93 -4.57 -14.85
C ALA A 37 -16.33 -3.97 -14.69
N LEU A 38 -16.47 -2.64 -14.82
CA LEU A 38 -17.72 -1.92 -14.57
C LEU A 38 -18.18 -1.14 -15.81
N PRO A 39 -19.47 -0.78 -15.90
CA PRO A 39 -19.97 0.15 -16.91
C PRO A 39 -19.28 1.52 -16.86
N ALA A 40 -19.23 2.22 -18.00
CA ALA A 40 -18.48 3.48 -18.16
C ALA A 40 -18.79 4.57 -17.10
N ASN A 41 -20.04 4.63 -16.62
CA ASN A 41 -20.52 5.65 -15.68
C ASN A 41 -20.54 5.18 -14.22
N ALA A 42 -20.04 3.97 -13.94
CA ALA A 42 -20.03 3.43 -12.59
C ALA A 42 -19.07 4.22 -11.68
N LYS A 43 -19.54 4.49 -10.46
CA LYS A 43 -18.75 5.10 -9.38
C LYS A 43 -18.31 4.02 -8.41
N ILE A 44 -17.09 4.14 -7.90
CA ILE A 44 -16.52 3.27 -6.88
C ILE A 44 -16.26 4.14 -5.65
N SER A 45 -16.77 3.73 -4.49
CA SER A 45 -16.55 4.45 -3.23
C SER A 45 -15.07 4.48 -2.86
N LYS A 46 -14.69 5.40 -1.97
CA LYS A 46 -13.32 5.49 -1.45
C LYS A 46 -12.95 4.18 -0.74
N ASP A 47 -13.81 3.76 0.19
CA ASP A 47 -13.61 2.56 1.01
C ASP A 47 -13.44 1.31 0.15
N ALA A 48 -14.23 1.13 -0.91
CA ALA A 48 -14.08 -0.02 -1.80
C ALA A 48 -12.72 -0.04 -2.53
N LYS A 49 -12.16 1.13 -2.86
CA LYS A 49 -10.82 1.19 -3.47
C LYS A 49 -9.73 0.84 -2.45
N GLU A 50 -9.88 1.31 -1.20
CA GLU A 50 -8.94 1.04 -0.11
C GLU A 50 -8.97 -0.44 0.28
N THR A 51 -10.15 -1.04 0.45
CA THR A 51 -10.28 -2.48 0.70
C THR A 51 -9.66 -3.31 -0.41
N VAL A 52 -9.89 -2.97 -1.68
CA VAL A 52 -9.29 -3.73 -2.79
C VAL A 52 -7.77 -3.52 -2.87
N GLN A 53 -7.27 -2.33 -2.51
CA GLN A 53 -5.84 -2.08 -2.42
C GLN A 53 -5.18 -2.98 -1.37
N GLU A 54 -5.78 -3.10 -0.18
CA GLU A 54 -5.33 -4.01 0.87
C GLU A 54 -5.36 -5.48 0.41
N CYS A 55 -6.49 -5.92 -0.16
CA CYS A 55 -6.65 -7.29 -0.65
C CYS A 55 -5.65 -7.65 -1.75
N VAL A 56 -5.31 -6.72 -2.64
CA VAL A 56 -4.34 -6.97 -3.72
C VAL A 56 -2.92 -7.10 -3.16
N SER A 57 -2.55 -6.28 -2.18
CA SER A 57 -1.25 -6.41 -1.51
C SER A 57 -1.13 -7.73 -0.74
N GLU A 58 -2.20 -8.17 -0.07
CA GLU A 58 -2.23 -9.48 0.58
C GLU A 58 -2.17 -10.62 -0.44
N PHE A 59 -2.91 -10.53 -1.54
CA PHE A 59 -2.88 -11.53 -2.62
C PHE A 59 -1.47 -11.68 -3.22
N ILE A 60 -0.77 -10.57 -3.47
CA ILE A 60 0.61 -10.60 -3.94
C ILE A 60 1.50 -11.31 -2.93
N SER A 61 1.37 -10.98 -1.64
CA SER A 61 2.13 -11.61 -0.55
C SER A 61 1.85 -13.12 -0.47
N PHE A 62 0.59 -13.53 -0.61
CA PHE A 62 0.19 -14.93 -0.61
C PHE A 62 0.79 -15.70 -1.78
N VAL A 63 0.60 -15.22 -3.01
CA VAL A 63 1.11 -15.88 -4.22
C VAL A 63 2.63 -15.94 -4.22
N THR A 64 3.29 -14.86 -3.79
CA THR A 64 4.75 -14.81 -3.70
C THR A 64 5.28 -15.73 -2.61
N GLY A 65 4.64 -15.79 -1.43
CA GLY A 65 4.98 -16.74 -0.36
C GLY A 65 4.89 -18.19 -0.83
N GLU A 66 3.78 -18.57 -1.47
CA GLU A 66 3.58 -19.89 -2.04
C GLU A 66 4.60 -20.27 -3.13
N ALA A 67 5.06 -19.29 -3.92
CA ALA A 67 6.11 -19.49 -4.92
C ALA A 67 7.49 -19.61 -4.26
N SER A 68 7.76 -18.83 -3.22
CA SER A 68 8.99 -18.87 -2.42
C SER A 68 9.21 -20.26 -1.83
N ASP A 69 8.20 -20.80 -1.16
CA ASP A 69 8.27 -22.09 -0.48
C ASP A 69 8.55 -23.24 -1.45
N LYS A 70 7.99 -23.17 -2.66
CA LYS A 70 8.26 -24.13 -3.75
C LYS A 70 9.64 -23.93 -4.38
N CYS A 71 10.24 -22.73 -4.27
CA CYS A 71 11.51 -22.36 -4.88
C CYS A 71 12.72 -22.33 -3.92
N GLN A 72 12.55 -22.67 -2.63
CA GLN A 72 13.62 -22.64 -1.61
C GLN A 72 14.89 -23.42 -2.01
N GLY A 73 14.82 -24.32 -2.99
CA GLY A 73 15.98 -25.05 -3.54
C GLY A 73 16.80 -24.30 -4.61
N ARG A 74 16.33 -23.19 -5.19
CA ARG A 74 17.02 -22.49 -6.29
C ARG A 74 17.02 -20.98 -6.10
N ARG A 75 18.10 -20.50 -5.46
CA ARG A 75 18.58 -19.11 -5.33
C ARG A 75 17.87 -18.09 -6.25
N GLY A 76 16.93 -17.34 -5.69
CA GLY A 76 16.17 -16.29 -6.38
C GLY A 76 15.62 -15.22 -5.42
N ARG A 77 16.47 -14.74 -4.50
CA ARG A 77 16.08 -13.83 -3.40
C ARG A 77 15.89 -12.36 -3.82
N LEU A 78 16.03 -12.00 -5.09
CA LEU A 78 16.10 -10.60 -5.52
C LEU A 78 14.75 -9.92 -5.78
N LEU A 79 13.66 -10.68 -5.95
CA LEU A 79 12.31 -10.10 -6.08
C LEU A 79 11.48 -10.20 -4.79
N MET A 80 11.93 -11.00 -3.81
CA MET A 80 11.11 -11.39 -2.66
C MET A 80 11.23 -10.44 -1.46
N GLU A 81 12.36 -9.74 -1.32
CA GLU A 81 12.51 -8.77 -0.23
C GLU A 81 11.79 -7.44 -0.53
N MET A 82 11.74 -6.99 -1.79
CA MET A 82 11.21 -5.67 -2.12
C MET A 82 9.72 -5.45 -1.82
N ILE A 83 8.93 -6.51 -1.60
CA ILE A 83 7.49 -6.39 -1.31
C ILE A 83 7.21 -6.48 0.20
N CYS A 84 7.97 -7.28 0.95
CA CYS A 84 7.72 -7.51 2.38
C CYS A 84 8.68 -6.75 3.31
N PHE A 85 9.87 -6.41 2.83
CA PHE A 85 10.88 -5.63 3.54
C PHE A 85 11.35 -4.52 2.60
N GLY A 86 10.73 -3.34 2.74
CA GLY A 86 11.40 -2.12 2.26
C GLY A 86 12.82 -2.02 2.84
N PRO A 87 13.71 -1.21 2.27
CA PRO A 87 15.06 -1.01 2.81
C PRO A 87 15.06 -0.61 4.28
#